data_AF-A0ABD4KVN3-F1
#
_entry.id   AF-A0ABD4KVN3-F1
#
_cell.length_a   1.000
_cell.length_b   1.000
_cell.length_c   1.000
_cell.angle_alpha   90.00
_cell.angle_beta   90.00
_cell.angle_gamma   90.00
#
_symmetry.space_group_name_H-M   'P 1'
#
loop_
_entity.id
_entity.type
_entity.pdbx_description
1 polymer ?
#
loop_
_entity_poly.entity_id
_entity_poly.type
_entity_poly.pdbx_seq_one_letter_code
_entity_poly.pdbx_strand_id
1 'polypeptide(L)'
;YELRLPVAPNASMHDKLISGSFTSIVDKSIADKFHAIRRGGNKAAHDGNVTQHDAIWLLKESYFIGCWLYIAYGEGKREECPDFTTPENVQGVEESKGEFKRKNRQLQEKLKQNDEVLKQAIKELEDVKQAQLAAQKEAASLKQQVNQAKANNLKQNTLSLKNSFDFNEAETRKRLIDAELRSQGWDVALDDESTEQVSKEYQVDGQPTPTGKGYCD
;
A
#
# COMPACT_ATOMS: atom_id res chain seq x y z
N TYR A 1 -3.69 -14.53 -45.97
CA TYR A 1 -3.12 -14.46 -44.60
C TYR A 1 -1.97 -13.45 -44.63
N GLU A 2 -2.24 -12.22 -45.05
CA GLU A 2 -1.18 -11.29 -45.47
C GLU A 2 -0.95 -10.23 -44.40
N LEU A 3 0.34 -9.93 -44.13
CA LEU A 3 0.84 -8.86 -43.26
C LEU A 3 0.56 -9.03 -41.75
N ARG A 4 1.06 -10.11 -41.14
CA ARG A 4 1.22 -10.19 -39.67
C ARG A 4 2.38 -9.29 -39.21
N LEU A 5 2.14 -7.99 -39.13
CA LEU A 5 3.12 -7.05 -38.59
C LEU A 5 3.46 -7.41 -37.13
N PRO A 6 4.74 -7.28 -36.72
CA PRO A 6 5.13 -7.59 -35.35
C PRO A 6 4.49 -6.59 -34.38
N VAL A 7 3.71 -7.12 -33.43
CA VAL A 7 3.01 -6.35 -32.39
C VAL A 7 3.29 -6.99 -31.03
N ALA A 8 3.53 -6.17 -30.00
CA ALA A 8 3.75 -6.66 -28.64
C ALA A 8 2.49 -7.37 -28.08
N PRO A 9 2.63 -8.42 -27.25
CA PRO A 9 1.50 -9.23 -26.78
C PRO A 9 0.37 -8.45 -26.08
N ASN A 10 0.69 -7.33 -25.42
CA ASN A 10 -0.25 -6.48 -24.68
C ASN A 10 -0.44 -5.09 -25.30
N ALA A 11 -0.11 -4.90 -26.58
CA ALA A 11 -0.21 -3.60 -27.23
C ALA A 11 -1.66 -3.10 -27.27
N SER A 12 -1.90 -1.89 -26.75
CA SER A 12 -3.18 -1.20 -26.89
C SER A 12 -3.44 -0.79 -28.34
N MET A 13 -4.67 -0.39 -28.67
CA MET A 13 -4.99 0.15 -30.01
C MET A 13 -4.11 1.35 -30.36
N HIS A 14 -3.78 2.18 -29.36
CA HIS A 14 -2.86 3.31 -29.55
C HIS A 14 -1.46 2.81 -29.95
N ASP A 15 -0.94 1.82 -29.24
CA ASP A 15 0.42 1.29 -29.45
C ASP A 15 0.58 0.65 -30.82
N LYS A 16 -0.49 0.00 -31.31
CA LYS A 16 -0.53 -0.56 -32.67
C LYS A 16 -0.45 0.52 -33.75
N LEU A 17 -1.17 1.63 -33.56
CA LEU A 17 -1.24 2.73 -34.53
C LEU A 17 0.05 3.57 -34.60
N ILE A 18 0.82 3.66 -33.51
CA ILE A 18 2.10 4.37 -33.50
C ILE A 18 3.30 3.48 -33.84
N SER A 19 3.11 2.16 -33.96
CA SER A 19 4.20 1.21 -34.19
C SER A 19 4.93 1.50 -35.50
N GLY A 20 6.26 1.44 -35.50
CA GLY A 20 7.08 1.68 -36.69
C GLY A 20 6.74 0.75 -37.86
N SER A 21 6.35 -0.48 -37.56
CA SER A 21 5.89 -1.46 -38.55
C SER A 21 4.61 -1.03 -39.27
N PHE A 22 3.73 -0.30 -38.59
CA PHE A 22 2.49 0.22 -39.15
C PHE A 22 2.71 1.55 -39.88
N THR A 23 3.42 2.49 -39.26
CA THR A 23 3.65 3.84 -39.80
C THR A 23 4.63 3.88 -40.99
N SER A 24 5.40 2.81 -41.20
CA SER A 24 6.22 2.64 -42.41
C SER A 24 5.42 2.23 -43.65
N ILE A 25 4.22 1.67 -43.46
CA ILE A 25 3.36 1.15 -44.54
C ILE A 25 2.16 2.07 -44.76
N VAL A 26 1.56 2.54 -43.68
CA VAL A 26 0.34 3.34 -43.70
C VAL A 26 0.70 4.81 -43.62
N ASP A 27 0.19 5.60 -44.56
CA ASP A 27 0.39 7.04 -44.59
C ASP A 27 -0.15 7.71 -43.32
N LYS A 28 0.54 8.79 -42.92
CA LYS A 28 0.19 9.56 -41.71
C LYS A 28 -1.24 10.06 -41.73
N SER A 29 -1.78 10.45 -42.88
CA SER A 29 -3.17 10.93 -42.99
C SER A 29 -4.19 9.87 -42.59
N ILE A 30 -3.92 8.59 -42.85
CA ILE A 30 -4.81 7.48 -42.49
C ILE A 30 -4.65 7.18 -40.99
N ALA A 31 -3.42 7.15 -40.49
CA ALA A 31 -3.14 6.97 -39.06
C ALA A 31 -3.81 8.06 -38.20
N ASP A 32 -3.78 9.31 -38.66
CA ASP A 32 -4.43 10.45 -38.00
C ASP A 32 -5.96 10.28 -37.92
N LYS A 33 -6.59 9.71 -38.95
CA LYS A 33 -8.03 9.38 -38.95
C LYS A 33 -8.36 8.28 -37.94
N PHE A 34 -7.55 7.22 -37.84
CA PHE A 34 -7.71 6.21 -36.79
C PHE A 34 -7.59 6.83 -35.39
N HIS A 35 -6.63 7.74 -35.19
CA HIS A 35 -6.48 8.46 -33.94
C HIS A 35 -7.66 9.40 -33.65
N ALA A 36 -8.24 10.03 -34.66
CA ALA A 36 -9.43 10.86 -34.51
C ALA A 36 -10.63 10.04 -34.01
N ILE A 37 -10.91 8.90 -34.63
CA ILE A 37 -11.99 7.99 -34.22
C ILE A 37 -11.76 7.45 -32.82
N ARG A 38 -10.54 6.99 -32.51
CA ARG A 38 -10.19 6.50 -31.17
C ARG A 38 -10.43 7.57 -30.10
N ARG A 39 -9.94 8.80 -30.32
CA ARG A 39 -10.08 9.89 -29.35
C ARG A 39 -11.53 10.33 -29.21
N GLY A 40 -12.24 10.48 -30.34
CA GLY A 40 -13.64 10.86 -30.36
C GLY A 40 -14.55 9.85 -29.67
N GLY A 41 -14.37 8.56 -29.96
CA GLY A 41 -15.11 7.47 -29.31
C GLY A 41 -14.84 7.35 -27.82
N ASN A 42 -13.57 7.44 -27.40
CA ASN A 42 -13.23 7.43 -25.98
C ASN A 42 -13.84 8.62 -25.23
N LYS A 43 -13.79 9.82 -25.83
CA LYS A 43 -14.43 11.01 -25.26
C LYS A 43 -15.94 10.81 -25.11
N ALA A 44 -16.60 10.24 -26.11
CA ALA A 44 -18.03 9.92 -26.04
C ALA A 44 -18.37 8.97 -24.89
N ALA A 45 -17.58 7.90 -24.72
CA ALA A 45 -17.81 6.88 -23.71
C ALA A 45 -17.55 7.37 -22.28
N HIS A 46 -16.54 8.22 -22.07
CA HIS A 46 -16.17 8.72 -20.74
C HIS A 46 -16.94 9.98 -20.34
N ASP A 47 -16.99 10.99 -21.22
CA ASP A 47 -17.53 12.31 -20.87
C ASP A 47 -19.02 12.44 -21.22
N GLY A 48 -19.59 11.50 -21.98
CA GLY A 48 -20.99 11.51 -22.42
C GLY A 48 -21.37 12.66 -23.37
N ASN A 49 -20.42 13.53 -23.73
CA ASN A 49 -20.66 14.76 -24.47
C ASN A 49 -19.89 14.78 -25.79
N VAL A 50 -20.60 14.59 -26.90
CA VAL A 50 -20.10 14.78 -28.27
C VAL A 50 -21.11 15.62 -29.04
N THR A 51 -20.63 16.63 -29.75
CA THR A 51 -21.53 17.46 -30.56
C THR A 51 -22.00 16.68 -31.78
N GLN A 52 -23.20 16.99 -32.29
CA GLN A 52 -23.69 16.37 -33.53
C GLN A 52 -22.71 16.60 -34.70
N HIS A 53 -22.08 17.78 -34.75
CA HIS A 53 -21.07 18.11 -35.75
C HIS A 53 -19.87 17.15 -35.65
N ASP A 54 -19.33 16.94 -34.45
CA ASP A 54 -18.21 16.02 -34.23
C ASP A 54 -18.59 14.58 -34.57
N ALA A 55 -19.81 14.16 -34.23
CA ALA A 55 -20.31 12.82 -34.55
C ALA A 55 -20.41 12.58 -36.06
N ILE A 56 -20.96 13.55 -36.82
CA ILE A 56 -21.04 13.47 -38.28
C ILE A 56 -19.64 13.46 -38.90
N TRP A 57 -18.73 14.29 -38.39
CA TRP A 57 -17.34 14.33 -38.85
C TRP A 57 -16.64 12.98 -38.61
N LEU A 58 -16.73 12.42 -37.39
CA LEU A 58 -16.16 11.10 -37.07
C LEU A 58 -16.77 9.96 -37.91
N LEU A 59 -18.07 10.05 -38.24
CA LEU A 59 -18.74 9.10 -39.12
C LEU A 59 -18.15 9.17 -40.53
N LYS A 60 -17.92 10.37 -41.05
CA LYS A 60 -17.25 10.59 -42.34
C LYS A 60 -15.82 10.04 -42.34
N GLU A 61 -15.07 10.26 -41.26
CA GLU A 61 -13.72 9.69 -41.12
C GLU A 61 -13.74 8.16 -41.07
N SER A 62 -14.73 7.57 -40.40
CA SER A 62 -14.93 6.12 -40.36
C SER A 62 -15.26 5.55 -41.75
N TYR A 63 -16.09 6.25 -42.52
CA TYR A 63 -16.38 5.92 -43.91
C TYR A 63 -15.10 5.91 -44.78
N PHE A 64 -14.23 6.92 -44.63
CA PHE A 64 -12.96 6.97 -45.37
C PHE A 64 -12.05 5.78 -45.03
N ILE A 65 -11.94 5.41 -43.76
CA ILE A 65 -11.17 4.24 -43.34
C ILE A 65 -11.79 2.96 -43.90
N GLY A 66 -13.13 2.84 -43.91
CA GLY A 66 -13.82 1.70 -44.51
C GLY A 66 -13.51 1.54 -45.99
N CYS A 67 -13.57 2.63 -46.76
CA CYS A 67 -13.19 2.63 -48.17
C CYS A 67 -11.71 2.27 -48.36
N TRP A 68 -10.82 2.82 -47.54
CA TRP A 68 -9.41 2.52 -47.60
C TRP A 68 -9.13 1.04 -47.32
N LEU A 69 -9.75 0.45 -46.30
CA LEU A 69 -9.63 -0.99 -45.99
C LEU A 69 -10.15 -1.86 -47.14
N TYR A 70 -11.27 -1.47 -47.76
CA TYR A 70 -11.85 -2.19 -48.89
C TYR A 70 -10.91 -2.20 -50.11
N ILE A 71 -10.26 -1.07 -50.41
CA ILE A 71 -9.29 -0.98 -51.51
C ILE A 71 -7.98 -1.69 -51.15
N ALA A 72 -7.48 -1.50 -49.93
CA ALA A 72 -6.18 -2.00 -49.50
C ALA A 72 -6.15 -3.53 -49.30
N TYR A 73 -7.26 -4.13 -48.88
CA TYR A 73 -7.33 -5.57 -48.54
C TYR A 73 -8.43 -6.34 -49.27
N GLY A 74 -9.42 -5.65 -49.86
CA GLY A 74 -10.61 -6.28 -50.45
C GLY A 74 -10.61 -6.33 -51.98
N GLU A 75 -9.49 -6.01 -52.64
CA GLU A 75 -9.38 -5.89 -54.11
C GLU A 75 -10.38 -4.92 -54.75
N GLY A 76 -11.07 -4.11 -53.92
CA GLY A 76 -12.11 -3.20 -54.34
C GLY A 76 -11.56 -1.94 -55.01
N LYS A 77 -12.39 -1.29 -55.81
CA LYS A 77 -12.04 -0.01 -56.44
C LYS A 77 -12.76 1.16 -55.78
N ARG A 78 -12.24 2.38 -55.99
CA ARG A 78 -12.82 3.59 -55.41
C ARG A 78 -14.24 3.84 -55.91
N GLU A 79 -14.53 3.46 -57.15
CA GLU A 79 -15.85 3.66 -57.78
C GLU A 79 -16.94 2.78 -57.17
N GLU A 80 -16.56 1.71 -56.48
CA GLU A 80 -17.49 0.81 -55.78
C GLU A 80 -17.84 1.31 -54.37
N CYS A 81 -17.09 2.29 -53.85
CA CYS A 81 -17.39 2.90 -52.57
C CYS A 81 -18.55 3.90 -52.75
N PRO A 82 -19.69 3.72 -52.08
CA PRO A 82 -20.82 4.64 -52.21
C PRO A 82 -20.42 6.04 -51.71
N ASP A 83 -21.02 7.09 -52.25
CA ASP A 83 -20.78 8.44 -51.74
C ASP A 83 -21.25 8.58 -50.29
N PHE A 84 -20.48 9.32 -49.48
CA PHE A 84 -20.87 9.56 -48.09
C PHE A 84 -22.12 10.44 -48.04
N THR A 85 -23.18 9.89 -47.45
CA THR A 85 -24.41 10.62 -47.14
C THR A 85 -24.49 10.89 -45.64
N THR A 86 -24.74 12.15 -45.27
CA THR A 86 -24.98 12.50 -43.88
C THR A 86 -26.31 11.88 -43.45
N PRO A 87 -26.35 11.07 -42.37
CA PRO A 87 -27.60 10.53 -41.88
C PRO A 87 -28.51 11.67 -41.45
N GLU A 88 -29.76 11.62 -41.90
CA GLU A 88 -30.77 12.56 -41.44
C GLU A 88 -31.01 12.30 -39.96
N ASN A 89 -30.89 13.34 -39.13
CA ASN A 89 -31.21 13.25 -37.72
C ASN A 89 -32.73 13.23 -37.61
N VAL A 90 -33.31 12.08 -37.88
CA VAL A 90 -34.68 11.78 -37.47
C VAL A 90 -34.63 11.91 -35.97
N GLN A 91 -35.21 12.98 -35.41
CA GLN A 91 -35.37 13.13 -33.98
C GLN A 91 -36.09 11.87 -33.49
N GLY A 92 -35.31 10.90 -33.02
CA GLY A 92 -35.84 9.66 -32.46
C GLY A 92 -36.78 10.08 -31.35
N VAL A 93 -38.06 9.69 -31.49
CA VAL A 93 -39.18 9.92 -30.57
C VAL A 93 -38.73 10.75 -29.38
N GLU A 94 -38.81 12.08 -29.50
CA GLU A 94 -38.42 12.97 -28.39
C GLU A 94 -39.16 12.43 -27.15
N GLU A 95 -38.42 11.86 -26.19
CA GLU A 95 -38.89 11.89 -24.81
C GLU A 95 -39.26 13.35 -24.60
N SER A 96 -40.55 13.61 -24.38
CA SER A 96 -41.08 14.97 -24.33
C SER A 96 -40.12 15.81 -23.49
N LYS A 97 -39.77 17.02 -23.91
CA LYS A 97 -38.88 17.91 -23.12
C LYS A 97 -39.28 17.97 -21.63
N GLY A 98 -40.55 17.71 -21.31
CA GLY A 98 -41.07 17.51 -19.96
C GLY A 98 -40.56 16.25 -19.23
N GLU A 99 -40.49 15.09 -19.88
CA GLU A 99 -39.96 13.84 -19.32
C GLU A 99 -38.45 13.94 -19.05
N PHE A 100 -37.69 14.49 -19.99
CA PHE A 100 -36.26 14.76 -19.80
C PHE A 100 -36.02 15.68 -18.60
N LYS A 101 -36.77 16.78 -18.49
CA LYS A 101 -36.67 17.72 -17.36
C LYS A 101 -37.05 17.06 -16.03
N ARG A 102 -38.05 16.18 -16.02
CA ARG A 102 -38.44 15.40 -14.83
C ARG A 102 -37.35 14.43 -14.40
N LYS A 103 -36.80 13.64 -15.32
CA LYS A 103 -35.69 12.71 -15.04
C LYS A 103 -34.46 13.46 -14.52
N ASN A 104 -34.10 14.58 -15.14
CA ASN A 104 -32.97 15.39 -14.68
C ASN A 104 -33.18 15.94 -13.26
N ARG A 105 -34.39 16.41 -12.95
CA ARG A 105 -34.72 16.85 -11.59
C ARG A 105 -34.61 15.71 -10.58
N GLN A 106 -35.13 14.52 -10.92
CA GLN A 106 -35.04 13.33 -10.06
C GLN A 106 -33.59 12.89 -9.83
N LEU A 107 -32.75 12.93 -10.87
CA LEU A 107 -31.33 12.62 -10.76
C LEU A 107 -30.60 13.64 -9.87
N GLN A 108 -30.86 14.93 -10.05
CA GLN A 108 -30.31 15.98 -9.20
C GLN A 108 -30.73 15.83 -7.74
N GLU A 109 -31.98 15.43 -7.48
CA GLU A 109 -32.48 15.20 -6.14
C GLU A 109 -31.82 13.98 -5.48
N LYS A 110 -31.67 12.87 -6.23
CA LYS A 110 -30.91 11.70 -5.77
C LYS A 110 -29.44 12.02 -5.49
N LEU A 111 -28.79 12.83 -6.33
CA LEU A 111 -27.41 13.26 -6.10
C LEU A 111 -27.29 14.07 -4.81
N LYS A 112 -28.21 15.01 -4.57
CA LYS A 112 -28.23 15.77 -3.30
C LYS A 112 -28.44 14.87 -2.09
N GLN A 113 -29.39 13.93 -2.16
CA GLN A 113 -29.63 12.97 -1.08
C GLN A 113 -28.39 12.11 -0.80
N ASN A 114 -27.74 11.60 -1.85
CA ASN A 114 -26.51 10.84 -1.70
C ASN A 114 -25.36 11.67 -1.12
N ASP A 115 -25.22 12.93 -1.54
CA ASP A 115 -24.19 13.84 -1.02
C ASP A 115 -24.42 14.15 0.47
N GLU A 116 -25.67 14.31 0.90
CA GLU A 116 -26.02 14.53 2.30
C GLU A 116 -25.72 13.29 3.16
N VAL A 117 -26.11 12.10 2.69
CA VAL A 117 -25.81 10.83 3.37
C VAL A 117 -24.29 10.62 3.45
N LEU A 118 -23.56 10.89 2.37
CA LEU A 118 -22.11 10.74 2.33
C LEU A 118 -21.43 11.69 3.32
N LYS A 119 -21.87 12.95 3.40
CA LYS A 119 -21.35 13.91 4.39
C LYS A 119 -21.61 13.48 5.81
N GLN A 120 -22.79 12.92 6.10
CA GLN A 120 -23.12 12.38 7.42
C GLN A 120 -22.22 11.19 7.77
N ALA A 121 -22.07 10.23 6.85
CA ALA A 121 -21.21 9.06 7.05
C ALA A 121 -19.73 9.43 7.28
N ILE A 122 -19.21 10.43 6.55
CA ILE A 122 -17.85 10.93 6.76
C ILE A 122 -17.68 11.53 8.16
N LYS A 123 -18.66 12.34 8.60
CA LYS A 123 -18.63 12.94 9.93
C LYS A 123 -18.66 11.88 11.03
N GLU A 124 -19.56 10.91 10.93
CA GLU A 124 -19.66 9.80 11.89
C GLU A 124 -18.36 8.98 11.94
N LEU A 125 -17.76 8.70 10.79
CA LEU A 125 -16.49 7.97 10.72
C LEU A 125 -15.36 8.74 11.42
N GLU A 126 -15.30 10.06 11.21
CA GLU A 126 -14.30 10.91 11.86
C GLU A 126 -14.49 10.96 13.38
N ASP A 127 -15.73 11.10 13.86
CA ASP A 127 -16.06 11.08 15.29
C ASP A 127 -15.68 9.74 15.94
N VAL A 128 -16.03 8.61 15.29
CA VAL A 128 -15.67 7.26 15.76
C VAL A 128 -14.16 7.07 15.80
N LYS A 129 -13.44 7.55 14.78
CA LYS A 129 -11.97 7.44 14.71
C LYS A 129 -11.30 8.23 15.84
N GLN A 130 -11.80 9.43 16.17
CA GLN A 130 -11.28 10.21 17.29
C GLN A 130 -11.54 9.53 18.63
N ALA A 131 -12.76 9.02 18.84
CA ALA A 131 -13.10 8.28 20.06
C ALA A 131 -12.23 7.02 20.22
N GLN A 132 -12.02 6.26 19.14
CA GLN A 132 -11.16 5.08 19.14
C GLN A 132 -9.71 5.43 19.49
N LEU A 133 -9.17 6.51 18.92
CA LEU A 133 -7.81 6.96 19.21
C LEU A 133 -7.65 7.38 20.67
N ALA A 134 -8.63 8.10 21.22
CA ALA A 134 -8.65 8.49 22.63
C ALA A 134 -8.67 7.25 23.55
N ALA A 135 -9.58 6.30 23.28
CA ALA A 135 -9.67 5.05 24.04
C ALA A 135 -8.38 4.22 23.95
N GLN A 136 -7.72 4.15 22.80
CA GLN A 136 -6.44 3.46 22.66
C GLN A 136 -5.32 4.12 23.48
N LYS A 137 -5.25 5.45 23.49
CA LYS A 137 -4.27 6.19 24.31
C LYS A 137 -4.49 5.95 25.81
N GLU A 138 -5.74 5.99 26.25
CA GLU A 138 -6.09 5.72 27.64
C GLU A 138 -5.76 4.28 28.03
N ALA A 139 -6.15 3.30 27.21
CA ALA A 139 -5.82 1.89 27.43
C ALA A 139 -4.31 1.64 27.48
N ALA A 140 -3.52 2.30 26.62
CA ALA A 140 -2.07 2.20 26.64
C ALA A 140 -1.48 2.78 27.93
N SER A 141 -1.97 3.95 28.38
CA SER A 141 -1.55 4.56 29.64
C SER A 141 -1.87 3.68 30.85
N LEU A 142 -3.09 3.16 30.93
CA LEU A 142 -3.50 2.25 32.01
C LEU A 142 -2.65 0.97 32.01
N LYS A 143 -2.38 0.39 30.84
CA LYS A 143 -1.52 -0.79 30.71
C LYS A 143 -0.11 -0.50 31.22
N GLN A 144 0.45 0.66 30.91
CA GLN A 144 1.76 1.08 31.41
C GLN A 144 1.77 1.23 32.93
N GLN A 145 0.75 1.86 33.52
CA GLN A 145 0.63 2.02 34.97
C GLN A 145 0.51 0.66 35.68
N VAL A 146 -0.31 -0.26 35.15
CA VAL A 146 -0.44 -1.62 35.68
C VAL A 146 0.90 -2.37 35.61
N ASN A 147 1.63 -2.24 34.50
CA ASN A 147 2.94 -2.88 34.36
C ASN A 147 3.97 -2.31 35.35
N GLN A 148 3.98 -0.99 35.55
CA GLN A 148 4.84 -0.36 36.56
C GLN A 148 4.50 -0.81 37.98
N ALA A 149 3.20 -0.87 38.32
CA ALA A 149 2.75 -1.37 39.63
C ALA A 149 3.17 -2.84 39.84
N LYS A 150 3.02 -3.69 38.83
CA LYS A 150 3.48 -5.09 38.87
C LYS A 150 4.99 -5.19 39.03
N ALA A 151 5.76 -4.38 38.31
CA ALA A 151 7.21 -4.35 38.41
C ALA A 151 7.67 -3.92 39.82
N ASN A 152 7.02 -2.91 40.41
CA ASN A 152 7.32 -2.46 41.77
C ASN A 152 6.98 -3.52 42.82
N ASN A 153 5.84 -4.18 42.69
CA ASN A 153 5.48 -5.31 43.56
C ASN A 153 6.50 -6.45 43.45
N LEU A 154 6.90 -6.82 42.23
CA LEU A 154 7.91 -7.85 42.01
C LEU A 154 9.25 -7.48 42.65
N LYS A 155 9.69 -6.22 42.53
CA LYS A 155 10.91 -5.73 43.20
C LYS A 155 10.82 -5.87 44.71
N GLN A 156 9.73 -5.41 45.32
CA GLN A 156 9.52 -5.51 46.77
C GLN A 156 9.50 -6.97 47.24
N ASN A 157 8.78 -7.83 46.54
CA ASN A 157 8.72 -9.26 46.85
C ASN A 157 10.10 -9.92 46.73
N THR A 158 10.87 -9.58 45.69
CA THR A 158 12.22 -10.12 45.48
C THR A 158 13.18 -9.68 46.58
N LEU A 159 13.10 -8.42 47.04
CA LEU A 159 13.91 -7.94 48.16
C LEU A 159 13.55 -8.66 49.48
N SER A 160 12.25 -8.84 49.74
CA SER A 160 11.78 -9.58 50.92
C SER A 160 12.23 -11.04 50.89
N LEU A 161 12.11 -11.71 49.73
CA LEU A 161 12.63 -13.06 49.52
C LEU A 161 14.14 -13.10 49.72
N LYS A 162 14.90 -12.14 49.17
CA LYS A 162 16.36 -12.11 49.33
C LYS A 162 16.77 -12.08 50.81
N ASN A 163 16.03 -11.34 51.63
CA ASN A 163 16.28 -11.25 53.07
C ASN A 163 15.80 -12.48 53.85
N SER A 164 14.95 -13.33 53.25
CA SER A 164 14.40 -14.53 53.88
C SER A 164 15.18 -15.80 53.55
N PHE A 165 15.90 -15.80 52.43
CA PHE A 165 16.79 -16.89 52.04
C PHE A 165 18.19 -16.66 52.61
N ASP A 166 18.74 -17.68 53.26
CA ASP A 166 20.13 -17.71 53.69
C ASP A 166 21.02 -18.13 52.52
N PHE A 167 21.45 -17.14 51.72
CA PHE A 167 22.39 -17.40 50.63
C PHE A 167 23.79 -17.58 51.21
N ASN A 168 24.22 -18.84 51.33
CA ASN A 168 25.59 -19.15 51.70
C ASN A 168 26.54 -18.71 50.59
N GLU A 169 27.35 -17.72 50.90
CA GLU A 169 28.30 -17.08 49.99
C GLU A 169 29.37 -18.08 49.50
N ALA A 170 29.90 -18.93 50.40
CA ALA A 170 30.84 -19.99 50.05
C ALA A 170 30.25 -21.03 49.07
N GLU A 171 28.99 -21.43 49.27
CA GLU A 171 28.32 -22.34 48.32
C GLU A 171 28.07 -21.68 46.97
N THR A 172 27.70 -20.39 46.97
CA THR A 172 27.43 -19.62 45.76
C THR A 172 28.72 -19.41 44.96
N ARG A 173 29.82 -19.07 45.63
CA ARG A 173 31.15 -18.96 45.02
C ARG A 173 31.60 -20.27 44.41
N LYS A 174 31.55 -21.37 45.18
CA LYS A 174 32.00 -22.69 44.69
C LYS A 174 31.21 -23.18 43.48
N ARG A 175 29.88 -22.97 43.47
CA ARG A 175 29.00 -23.49 42.40
C ARG A 175 28.93 -22.61 41.16
N LEU A 176 29.02 -21.29 41.32
CA LEU A 176 28.87 -20.35 40.21
C LEU A 176 30.21 -19.74 39.82
N ILE A 177 30.85 -19.02 40.74
CA ILE A 177 32.06 -18.21 40.45
C ILE A 177 33.24 -19.12 40.10
N ASP A 178 33.57 -20.09 40.95
CA ASP A 178 34.68 -21.01 40.73
C ASP A 178 34.45 -21.89 39.49
N ALA A 179 33.19 -22.26 39.22
CA ALA A 179 32.83 -23.02 38.01
C ALA A 179 33.05 -22.19 36.75
N GLU A 180 32.67 -20.91 36.78
CA GLU A 180 32.87 -19.98 35.67
C GLU A 180 34.36 -19.68 35.44
N LEU A 181 35.13 -19.40 36.50
CA LEU A 181 36.58 -19.18 36.40
C LEU A 181 37.31 -20.38 35.78
N ARG A 182 36.99 -21.62 36.22
CA ARG A 182 37.54 -22.84 35.60
C ARG A 182 37.12 -22.99 34.14
N SER A 183 35.89 -22.62 33.79
CA SER A 183 35.42 -22.67 32.41
C SER A 183 36.19 -21.72 31.48
N GLN A 184 36.74 -20.63 32.03
CA GLN A 184 37.61 -19.68 31.33
C GLN A 184 39.10 -20.06 31.40
N GLY A 185 39.42 -21.24 31.94
CA GLY A 185 40.79 -21.78 31.99
C GLY A 185 41.66 -21.29 33.15
N TRP A 186 41.07 -20.61 34.15
CA TRP A 186 41.79 -20.28 35.38
C TRP A 186 41.96 -21.51 36.27
N ASP A 187 43.16 -21.66 36.86
CA ASP A 187 43.42 -22.72 37.83
C ASP A 187 42.82 -22.32 39.20
N VAL A 188 41.68 -22.92 39.55
CA VAL A 188 40.96 -22.66 40.81
C VAL A 188 40.86 -23.95 41.61
N ALA A 189 41.43 -23.95 42.81
CA ALA A 189 41.38 -25.10 43.72
C ALA A 189 39.94 -25.54 44.03
N LEU A 190 39.74 -26.84 44.24
CA LEU A 190 38.43 -27.44 44.55
C LEU A 190 37.99 -27.20 46.00
N ASP A 191 38.96 -26.96 46.88
CA ASP A 191 38.78 -26.68 48.30
C ASP A 191 39.09 -25.20 48.59
N ASP A 192 39.17 -24.81 49.87
CA ASP A 192 39.38 -23.41 50.28
C ASP A 192 40.85 -22.95 50.14
N GLU A 193 41.66 -23.69 49.40
CA GLU A 193 43.04 -23.32 49.11
C GLU A 193 43.14 -22.30 47.98
N SER A 194 44.19 -21.49 48.04
CA SER A 194 44.55 -20.54 46.98
C SER A 194 45.51 -21.19 45.99
N THR A 195 45.37 -20.86 44.70
CA THR A 195 46.37 -21.19 43.68
C THR A 195 47.25 -19.98 43.39
N GLU A 196 48.28 -20.13 42.55
CA GLU A 196 49.08 -18.98 42.08
C GLU A 196 48.25 -17.96 41.28
N GLN A 197 47.14 -18.40 40.69
CA GLN A 197 46.31 -17.59 39.80
C GLN A 197 45.06 -17.01 40.50
N VAL A 198 44.51 -17.73 41.48
CA VAL A 198 43.30 -17.32 42.20
C VAL A 198 43.48 -17.54 43.69
N SER A 199 43.50 -16.44 44.44
CA SER A 199 43.51 -16.45 45.90
C SER A 199 42.09 -16.45 46.44
N LYS A 200 41.84 -17.23 47.49
CA LYS A 200 40.61 -17.21 48.28
C LYS A 200 40.91 -16.64 49.67
N GLU A 201 40.02 -15.82 50.20
CA GLU A 201 40.16 -15.16 51.51
C GLU A 201 41.50 -14.43 51.66
N TYR A 202 41.89 -13.65 50.66
CA TYR A 202 43.12 -12.86 50.68
C TYR A 202 42.99 -11.68 51.65
N GLN A 203 43.87 -11.61 52.65
CA GLN A 203 43.84 -10.54 53.64
C GLN A 203 44.21 -9.19 53.02
N VAL A 204 43.35 -8.20 53.22
CA VAL A 204 43.53 -6.81 52.78
C VAL A 204 43.48 -5.84 53.96
N ASP A 205 44.37 -4.87 53.94
CA ASP A 205 44.46 -3.80 54.95
C ASP A 205 43.57 -2.60 54.58
N GLY A 206 43.32 -1.71 55.55
CA GLY A 206 42.55 -0.47 55.38
C GLY A 206 41.03 -0.66 55.38
N GLN A 207 40.54 -1.81 55.84
CA GLN A 207 39.11 -2.10 55.90
C GLN A 207 38.42 -1.40 57.08
N PRO A 208 37.12 -1.07 56.97
CA PRO A 208 36.35 -0.43 58.04
C PRO A 208 35.97 -1.43 59.16
N THR A 209 36.94 -2.20 59.62
CA THR A 209 36.85 -3.16 60.73
C THR A 209 37.66 -2.64 61.92
N PRO A 210 37.35 -3.06 63.17
CA PRO A 210 38.09 -2.61 64.35
C PRO A 210 39.61 -2.89 64.31
N THR A 211 40.03 -3.88 63.52
CA THR A 211 41.43 -4.27 63.34
C THR A 211 42.11 -3.60 62.14
N GLY A 212 41.34 -2.91 61.28
CA GLY A 212 41.80 -2.36 60.00
C GLY A 212 42.08 -3.43 58.93
N LYS A 213 41.81 -4.70 59.21
CA LYS A 213 42.03 -5.85 58.32
C LYS A 213 40.71 -6.47 57.90
N GLY A 214 40.61 -6.88 56.65
CA GLY A 214 39.54 -7.74 56.16
C GLY A 214 40.09 -8.78 55.19
N TYR A 215 39.18 -9.55 54.61
CA TYR A 215 39.50 -10.59 53.65
C TYR A 215 38.66 -10.35 52.40
N CYS A 216 39.25 -10.58 51.24
CA CYS A 216 38.59 -10.49 49.96
C CYS A 216 38.87 -11.73 49.13
N ASP A 217 37.95 -11.96 48.23
CA ASP A 217 37.82 -13.18 47.46
C ASP A 217 37.78 -12.84 45.98
#